data_AF-A0A4Q3RI43-F1
#
_entry.id   AF-A0A4Q3RI43-F1
#
_cell.length_a   1.000
_cell.length_b   1.000
_cell.length_c   1.000
_cell.angle_alpha   90.00
_cell.angle_beta   90.00
_cell.angle_gamma   90.00
#
_symmetry.space_group_name_H-M   'P 1'
#
loop_
_entity.id
_entity.type
_entity.pdbx_description
1 polymer ?
#
loop_
_entity_poly.entity_id
_entity_poly.type
_entity_poly.pdbx_seq_one_letter_code
_entity_poly.pdbx_strand_id
1 'polypeptide(L)'
;MTIFQYMIGNTDWSVPNFHNIKLVQAKSDSFSAPYLVPYDFDFSGIVDASYAYPNQDLFSIEHVTDRYYRGLPSTEEEVDLVLDNFRKNKERILSLVKDFEPLKQSVRVRMVNYIEDFYNTISNQFRVNYHFVRGMGQ
;
A
#
# COMPACT_ATOMS: atom_id res chain seq x y z
N MET A 1 -3.38 -4.52 -5.69
CA MET A 1 -3.32 -3.04 -5.53
C MET A 1 -3.47 -2.61 -4.07
N THR A 2 -4.54 -3.01 -3.37
CA THR A 2 -4.86 -2.55 -2.00
C THR A 2 -3.76 -2.78 -0.97
N ILE A 3 -3.17 -3.99 -0.95
CA ILE A 3 -2.04 -4.31 -0.05
C ILE A 3 -0.79 -3.48 -0.39
N PHE A 4 -0.55 -3.21 -1.68
CA PHE A 4 0.54 -2.31 -2.07
C PHE A 4 0.29 -0.88 -1.56
N GLN A 5 -0.93 -0.35 -1.73
CA GLN A 5 -1.30 0.96 -1.20
C GLN A 5 -1.14 1.01 0.33
N TYR A 6 -1.52 -0.06 1.04
CA TYR A 6 -1.28 -0.18 2.47
C TYR A 6 0.22 -0.19 2.83
N MET A 7 1.05 -0.95 2.11
CA MET A 7 2.51 -0.99 2.33
C MET A 7 3.13 0.41 2.33
N ILE A 8 2.73 1.24 1.36
CA ILE A 8 3.23 2.61 1.22
C ILE A 8 2.43 3.66 2.02
N GLY A 9 1.40 3.25 2.77
CA GLY A 9 0.57 4.18 3.56
C GLY A 9 -0.25 5.14 2.69
N ASN A 10 -0.70 4.71 1.51
CA ASN A 10 -1.47 5.55 0.61
C ASN A 10 -2.98 5.35 0.81
N THR A 11 -3.64 6.41 1.27
CA THR A 11 -5.11 6.49 1.38
C THR A 11 -5.74 7.38 0.31
N ASP A 12 -4.97 8.00 -0.58
CA ASP A 12 -5.48 8.91 -1.61
C ASP A 12 -5.71 8.21 -2.95
N TRP A 13 -6.71 7.32 -3.00
CA TRP A 13 -7.15 6.62 -4.22
C TRP A 13 -8.62 6.17 -4.12
N SER A 14 -9.28 5.81 -5.21
CA SER A 14 -10.65 5.26 -5.15
C SER A 14 -11.01 4.53 -6.43
N VAL A 15 -11.41 3.25 -6.32
CA VAL A 15 -11.91 2.48 -7.47
C VAL A 15 -13.24 3.02 -7.98
N PRO A 16 -14.29 3.22 -7.13
CA PRO A 16 -15.57 3.74 -7.62
C PRO A 16 -15.49 5.14 -8.21
N ASN A 17 -14.61 6.01 -7.66
CA ASN A 17 -14.52 7.41 -8.10
C ASN A 17 -13.43 7.63 -9.17
N PHE A 18 -12.74 6.58 -9.62
CA PHE A 18 -11.57 6.69 -10.50
C PHE A 18 -10.51 7.68 -10.01
N HIS A 19 -10.39 7.84 -8.69
CA HIS A 19 -9.45 8.76 -8.09
C HIS A 19 -8.09 8.08 -8.00
N ASN A 20 -7.06 8.69 -8.59
CA ASN A 20 -5.67 8.21 -8.59
C ASN A 20 -5.49 6.75 -9.05
N ILE A 21 -6.37 6.30 -9.95
CA ILE A 21 -6.30 4.99 -10.60
C ILE A 21 -6.70 5.07 -12.08
N LYS A 22 -6.12 4.20 -12.91
CA LYS A 22 -6.57 3.94 -14.29
C LYS A 22 -6.90 2.47 -14.48
N LEU A 23 -7.93 2.22 -15.28
CA LEU A 23 -8.24 0.88 -15.79
C LEU A 23 -7.56 0.70 -17.15
N VAL A 24 -6.74 -0.35 -17.26
CA VAL A 24 -6.03 -0.70 -18.49
C VAL A 24 -6.48 -2.09 -18.92
N GLN A 25 -6.96 -2.22 -20.15
CA GLN A 25 -7.37 -3.49 -20.74
C GLN A 25 -6.62 -3.71 -22.05
N ALA A 26 -6.26 -4.96 -22.34
CA ALA A 26 -5.68 -5.32 -23.61
C ALA A 26 -6.74 -5.19 -24.71
N LYS A 27 -6.42 -4.50 -25.81
CA LYS A 27 -7.35 -4.36 -26.94
C LYS A 27 -7.74 -5.71 -27.56
N SER A 28 -6.87 -6.71 -27.45
CA SER A 28 -7.08 -8.06 -27.97
C SER A 28 -7.97 -8.94 -27.10
N ASP A 29 -8.28 -8.52 -25.87
CA ASP A 29 -9.07 -9.28 -24.92
C ASP A 29 -9.96 -8.34 -24.11
N SER A 30 -11.10 -7.97 -24.72
CA SER A 30 -12.08 -7.06 -24.13
C SER A 30 -12.98 -7.71 -23.07
N PHE A 31 -12.87 -9.03 -22.86
CA PHE A 31 -13.70 -9.78 -21.92
C PHE A 31 -13.02 -10.02 -20.57
N SER A 32 -11.68 -9.92 -20.49
CA SER A 32 -10.99 -9.99 -19.21
C SER A 32 -11.21 -8.76 -18.35
N ALA A 33 -11.15 -8.94 -17.04
CA ALA A 33 -11.18 -7.82 -16.10
C ALA A 33 -10.00 -6.87 -16.38
N PRO A 34 -10.21 -5.55 -16.33
CA PRO A 34 -9.13 -4.59 -16.55
C PRO A 34 -8.12 -4.63 -15.40
N TYR A 35 -6.87 -4.29 -15.72
CA TYR A 35 -5.82 -4.04 -14.73
C TYR A 35 -6.01 -2.66 -14.10
N LEU A 36 -5.95 -2.63 -12.78
CA LEU A 36 -5.90 -1.39 -11.99
C LEU A 36 -4.46 -0.90 -11.90
N VAL A 37 -4.21 0.31 -12.40
CA VAL A 37 -2.91 0.99 -12.31
C VAL A 37 -3.07 2.22 -11.42
N PRO A 38 -2.60 2.19 -10.17
CA PRO A 38 -2.58 3.37 -9.33
C PRO A 38 -1.51 4.36 -9.82
N TYR A 39 -1.78 5.65 -9.66
CA TYR A 39 -0.83 6.74 -9.91
C TYR A 39 -1.02 7.81 -8.83
N ASP A 40 -0.14 8.81 -8.80
CA ASP A 40 -0.11 9.86 -7.76
C ASP A 40 0.12 9.29 -6.35
N PHE A 41 1.36 9.37 -5.88
CA PHE A 41 1.79 8.77 -4.61
C PHE A 41 2.33 9.80 -3.63
N ASP A 42 2.21 11.09 -3.94
CA ASP A 42 2.72 12.17 -3.11
C ASP A 42 2.04 12.25 -1.73
N PHE A 43 0.76 11.87 -1.66
CA PHE A 43 -0.03 11.74 -0.42
C PHE A 43 0.21 10.44 0.36
N SER A 44 1.20 9.62 -0.02
CA SER A 44 1.49 8.37 0.67
C SER A 44 2.39 8.56 1.89
N GLY A 45 2.15 7.78 2.95
CA GLY A 45 2.95 7.78 4.18
C GLY A 45 4.45 7.50 3.96
N ILE A 46 4.82 6.75 2.92
CA ILE A 46 6.23 6.52 2.59
C ILE A 46 6.92 7.79 2.04
N VAL A 47 6.18 8.69 1.40
CA VAL A 47 6.71 9.96 0.88
C VAL A 47 6.80 10.99 2.00
N ASP A 48 5.82 11.03 2.91
CA ASP A 48 5.78 11.96 4.06
C ASP A 48 5.99 13.42 3.59
N ALA A 49 5.26 13.80 2.55
CA ALA A 49 5.36 15.13 1.98
C ALA A 49 4.84 16.18 2.98
N SER A 50 5.57 17.29 3.15
CA SER A 50 5.23 18.32 4.16
C SER A 50 3.89 19.03 3.91
N TYR A 51 3.32 18.90 2.71
CA TYR A 51 2.02 19.44 2.34
C TYR A 51 0.89 18.41 2.42
N ALA A 52 1.21 17.13 2.57
CA ALA A 52 0.20 16.08 2.69
C ALA A 52 -0.42 16.14 4.10
N TYR A 53 -1.71 15.85 4.17
CA TYR A 53 -2.46 15.75 5.41
C TYR A 53 -3.44 14.58 5.32
N PRO A 54 -3.73 13.89 6.44
CA PRO A 54 -4.66 12.78 6.43
C PRO A 54 -6.09 13.26 6.18
N ASN A 55 -6.87 12.44 5.46
CA ASN A 55 -8.30 12.67 5.32
C ASN A 55 -9.05 12.09 6.54
N GLN A 56 -9.09 12.87 7.62
CA GLN A 56 -9.65 12.45 8.91
C GLN A 56 -11.19 12.30 8.87
N ASP A 57 -11.87 12.91 7.89
CA ASP A 57 -13.32 12.76 7.71
C ASP A 57 -13.69 11.37 7.17
N LEU A 58 -12.78 10.72 6.46
CA LEU A 58 -13.00 9.41 5.83
C LEU A 58 -12.32 8.27 6.57
N PHE A 59 -11.21 8.54 7.26
CA PHE A 59 -10.35 7.51 7.82
C PHE A 59 -9.94 7.85 9.25
N SER A 60 -9.99 6.86 10.13
CA SER A 60 -9.56 6.93 11.53
C SER A 60 -8.02 6.95 11.65
N ILE A 61 -7.36 7.94 11.05
CA ILE A 61 -5.91 8.15 11.06
C ILE A 61 -5.56 9.59 11.47
N GLU A 62 -4.47 9.76 12.21
CA GLU A 62 -4.05 11.07 12.73
C GLU A 62 -2.93 11.69 11.90
N HIS A 63 -2.13 10.85 11.23
CA HIS A 63 -0.96 11.25 10.45
C HIS A 63 -1.01 10.63 9.05
N VAL A 64 -0.37 11.29 8.06
CA VAL A 64 -0.19 10.72 6.70
C VAL A 64 0.58 9.40 6.71
N THR A 65 1.45 9.22 7.71
CA THR A 65 2.24 8.01 7.92
C THR A 65 1.44 6.85 8.52
N ASP A 66 0.24 7.09 9.05
CA ASP A 66 -0.62 6.03 9.57
C ASP A 66 -1.20 5.21 8.41
N ARG A 67 -1.25 3.88 8.59
CA ARG A 67 -1.78 2.97 7.56
C ARG A 67 -3.25 2.67 7.80
N TYR A 68 -4.05 2.84 6.75
CA TYR A 68 -5.45 2.44 6.73
C TYR A 68 -5.72 1.49 5.56
N TYR A 69 -6.24 0.28 5.85
CA TYR A 69 -6.49 -0.72 4.81
C TYR A 69 -7.85 -0.49 4.16
N ARG A 70 -7.84 -0.19 2.86
CA ARG A 70 -9.04 0.09 2.05
C ARG A 70 -9.39 -1.03 1.08
N GLY A 71 -8.99 -2.26 1.40
CA GLY A 71 -9.32 -3.42 0.59
C GLY A 71 -10.76 -3.90 0.79
N LEU A 72 -11.26 -4.62 -0.21
CA LEU A 72 -12.51 -5.36 -0.10
C LEU A 72 -12.35 -6.52 0.89
N PRO A 73 -13.44 -7.00 1.51
CA PRO A 73 -13.37 -8.18 2.36
C PRO A 73 -12.83 -9.35 1.54
N SER A 74 -11.83 -10.01 2.09
CA SER A 74 -11.10 -11.12 1.47
C SER A 74 -10.88 -12.19 2.53
N THR A 75 -10.73 -13.44 2.13
CA THR A 75 -10.41 -14.52 3.06
C THR A 75 -8.96 -14.43 3.52
N GLU A 76 -8.65 -15.08 4.64
CA GLU A 76 -7.26 -15.19 5.13
C GLU A 76 -6.35 -15.83 4.06
N GLU A 77 -6.84 -16.86 3.38
CA GLU A 77 -6.12 -17.57 2.31
C GLU A 77 -5.81 -16.66 1.11
N GLU A 78 -6.78 -15.85 0.67
CA GLU A 78 -6.60 -14.89 -0.43
C GLU A 78 -5.58 -13.81 -0.06
N VAL A 79 -5.67 -13.29 1.16
CA VAL A 79 -4.72 -12.30 1.68
C VAL A 79 -3.31 -12.89 1.75
N ASP A 80 -3.14 -14.08 2.32
CA ASP A 80 -1.83 -14.70 2.47
C ASP A 80 -1.18 -15.03 1.12
N LEU A 81 -1.96 -15.46 0.12
CA LEU A 81 -1.47 -15.68 -1.23
C LEU A 81 -0.89 -14.41 -1.85
N VAL A 82 -1.51 -13.25 -1.60
CA VAL A 82 -0.98 -11.97 -2.06
C VAL A 82 0.25 -11.56 -1.24
N LEU A 83 0.21 -11.69 0.09
CA LEU A 83 1.31 -11.35 0.98
C LEU A 83 2.58 -12.16 0.70
N ASP A 84 2.46 -13.40 0.27
CA ASP A 84 3.60 -14.24 -0.12
C ASP A 84 4.42 -13.62 -1.25
N ASN A 85 3.80 -12.90 -2.18
CA ASN A 85 4.54 -12.18 -3.21
C ASN A 85 5.39 -11.05 -2.60
N PHE A 86 4.89 -10.35 -1.58
CA PHE A 86 5.65 -9.33 -0.87
C PHE A 86 6.77 -9.95 -0.04
N ARG A 87 6.50 -11.05 0.68
CA ARG A 87 7.48 -11.79 1.50
C ARG A 87 8.65 -12.26 0.64
N LYS A 88 8.37 -12.86 -0.52
CA LYS A 88 9.39 -13.33 -1.49
C LYS A 88 10.24 -12.19 -2.07
N ASN A 89 9.68 -10.99 -2.21
CA ASN A 89 10.36 -9.84 -2.80
C ASN A 89 10.93 -8.86 -1.76
N LYS A 90 10.90 -9.18 -0.46
CA LYS A 90 11.32 -8.29 0.63
C LYS A 90 12.68 -7.65 0.39
N GLU A 91 13.72 -8.48 0.22
CA GLU A 91 15.08 -7.97 0.06
C GLU A 91 15.22 -7.11 -1.20
N ARG A 92 14.59 -7.51 -2.31
CA ARG A 92 14.61 -6.74 -3.57
C ARG A 92 13.97 -5.36 -3.40
N ILE A 93 12.83 -5.27 -2.70
CA ILE A 93 12.13 -4.01 -2.46
C ILE A 93 12.95 -3.11 -1.53
N LEU A 94 13.51 -3.66 -0.45
CA LEU A 94 14.34 -2.89 0.49
C LEU A 94 15.61 -2.38 -0.20
N SER A 95 16.30 -3.23 -0.96
CA SER A 95 17.50 -2.83 -1.72
C SER A 95 17.20 -1.76 -2.76
N LEU A 96 16.06 -1.82 -3.46
CA LEU A 96 15.66 -0.78 -4.42
C LEU A 96 15.67 0.61 -3.78
N VAL A 97 15.17 0.74 -2.55
CA VAL A 97 15.15 2.03 -1.82
C VAL A 97 16.52 2.36 -1.25
N LYS A 98 17.22 1.36 -0.67
CA LYS A 98 18.57 1.54 -0.10
C LYS A 98 19.56 2.03 -1.15
N ASP A 99 19.45 1.55 -2.39
CA ASP A 99 20.43 1.80 -3.44
C ASP A 99 20.05 2.98 -4.35
N PHE A 100 18.93 3.67 -4.08
CA PHE A 100 18.47 4.80 -4.88
C PHE A 100 19.22 6.10 -4.52
N GLU A 101 20.44 6.23 -5.03
CA GLU A 101 21.36 7.35 -4.77
C GLU A 101 20.81 8.77 -4.97
N PRO A 102 19.85 9.04 -5.89
CA PRO A 102 19.26 10.38 -6.01
C PRO A 102 18.57 10.87 -4.73
N LEU A 103 18.17 9.96 -3.82
CA LEU A 103 17.61 10.32 -2.52
C LEU A 103 18.72 10.43 -1.45
N LYS A 104 18.59 11.45 -0.60
CA LYS A 104 19.44 11.62 0.59
C LYS A 104 19.38 10.34 1.45
N GLN A 105 20.52 9.98 2.04
CA GLN A 105 20.63 8.78 2.88
C GLN A 105 19.59 8.77 4.01
N SER A 106 19.35 9.91 4.67
CA SER A 106 18.34 10.01 5.73
C SER A 106 16.93 9.71 5.25
N VAL A 107 16.57 10.13 4.03
CA VAL A 107 15.27 9.82 3.41
C VAL A 107 15.19 8.34 3.10
N ARG A 108 16.23 7.75 2.49
CA ARG A 108 16.29 6.31 2.22
C ARG A 108 16.12 5.47 3.48
N VAL A 109 16.82 5.82 4.57
CA VAL A 109 16.69 5.13 5.87
C VAL A 109 15.26 5.21 6.40
N ARG A 110 14.63 6.39 6.35
CA ARG A 110 13.24 6.55 6.81
C ARG A 110 12.27 5.68 6.00
N MET A 111 12.39 5.69 4.66
CA MET A 111 11.56 4.88 3.77
C MET A 111 11.77 3.38 3.99
N VAL A 112 13.02 2.94 4.19
CA VAL A 112 13.35 1.55 4.52
C VAL A 112 12.69 1.12 5.82
N ASN A 113 12.82 1.93 6.88
CA ASN A 113 12.18 1.63 8.17
C ASN A 113 10.66 1.57 8.04
N TYR A 114 10.07 2.45 7.23
CA TYR A 114 8.64 2.44 6.93
C TYR A 114 8.22 1.13 6.27
N ILE A 115 8.94 0.68 5.23
CA ILE A 115 8.68 -0.60 4.55
C ILE A 115 8.91 -1.79 5.50
N GLU A 116 9.95 -1.76 6.35
CA GLU A 116 10.20 -2.83 7.32
C GLU A 116 9.07 -2.97 8.34
N ASP A 117 8.44 -1.87 8.77
CA ASP A 117 7.27 -1.92 9.64
C ASP A 117 6.06 -2.61 8.98
N PHE A 118 5.86 -2.42 7.67
CA PHE A 118 4.91 -3.23 6.90
C PHE A 118 5.31 -4.72 6.94
N TYR A 119 6.59 -5.06 6.79
CA TYR A 119 7.05 -6.45 6.87
C TYR A 119 6.85 -7.07 8.26
N ASN A 120 7.04 -6.30 9.33
CA ASN A 120 6.75 -6.73 10.71
C ASN A 120 5.25 -7.01 10.92
N THR A 121 4.40 -6.25 10.24
CA THR A 121 2.95 -6.45 10.26
C THR A 121 2.57 -7.77 9.57
N ILE A 122 3.09 -8.03 8.38
CA ILE A 122 2.72 -9.21 7.58
C ILE A 122 3.43 -10.50 8.00
N SER A 123 4.42 -10.42 8.90
CA SER A 123 5.07 -11.58 9.52
C SER A 123 4.33 -12.10 10.76
N ASN A 124 3.26 -11.43 11.19
CA ASN A 124 2.47 -11.80 12.35
C ASN A 124 1.01 -12.06 11.95
N GLN A 125 0.56 -13.32 12.04
CA GLN A 125 -0.77 -13.72 11.58
C GLN A 125 -1.92 -13.00 12.30
N PHE A 126 -1.74 -12.65 13.58
CA PHE A 126 -2.74 -11.87 14.32
C PHE A 126 -2.89 -10.46 13.72
N ARG A 127 -1.77 -9.80 13.39
CA ARG A 127 -1.78 -8.49 12.75
C ARG A 127 -2.31 -8.56 11.31
N VAL A 128 -1.98 -9.61 10.57
CA VAL A 128 -2.55 -9.86 9.23
C VAL A 128 -4.07 -9.93 9.29
N ASN A 129 -4.61 -10.76 10.18
CA ASN A 129 -6.05 -10.92 10.36
C ASN A 129 -6.72 -9.61 10.81
N TYR A 130 -6.09 -8.88 11.73
CA TYR A 130 -6.58 -7.59 12.22
C TYR A 130 -6.69 -6.55 11.10
N HIS A 131 -5.62 -6.35 10.31
CA HIS A 131 -5.57 -5.29 9.30
C HIS A 131 -6.27 -5.65 7.99
N PHE A 132 -6.20 -6.90 7.52
CA PHE A 132 -6.58 -7.25 6.15
C PHE A 132 -7.84 -8.09 6.03
N VAL A 133 -8.22 -8.82 7.08
CA VAL A 133 -9.39 -9.72 7.06
C VAL A 133 -10.56 -9.12 7.83
N ARG A 134 -10.29 -8.57 9.03
CA ARG A 134 -11.31 -7.98 9.91
C ARG A 134 -11.48 -6.46 9.76
N GLY A 135 -10.65 -5.82 8.94
CA GLY A 135 -10.47 -4.36 8.90
C GLY A 135 -11.65 -3.51 8.40
N MET A 136 -12.80 -4.09 8.03
CA MET A 136 -13.98 -3.32 7.62
C MET A 136 -14.84 -2.79 8.77
N GLY A 137 -14.22 -2.46 9.92
CA GLY A 137 -14.95 -2.04 11.12
C GLY A 137 -14.22 -1.03 12.02
N GLN A 138 -13.27 -0.25 11.46
CA GLN A 138 -12.54 0.82 12.16
C GLN A 138 -12.58 2.14 11.40
#